data_AF-A0A517LZU4-F1
#
_entry.id   AF-A0A517LZU4-F1
#
_cell.length_a   1.000
_cell.length_b   1.000
_cell.length_c   1.000
_cell.angle_alpha   90.00
_cell.angle_beta   90.00
_cell.angle_gamma   90.00
#
_symmetry.space_group_name_H-M   'P 1'
#
loop_
_entity.id
_entity.type
_entity.pdbx_description
1 polymer ?
#
loop_
_entity_poly.entity_id
_entity_poly.type
_entity_poly.pdbx_seq_one_letter_code
_entity_poly.pdbx_strand_id
1 'polypeptide(L)'
;MLPGLVRTIQATEAIKVILKSESTLSGRLLMIDAMEMRFRELSSRRNTSCPACGLEPSIRGLSGEYSDACQSPASDSSVPLLTVEALQQRLAAGESIFLLDVREPNE
;
A
#
# COMPACT_ATOMS: atom_id res chain seq x y z
N MET A 1 -16.86 -5.45 4.23
CA MET A 1 -17.36 -6.46 3.28
C MET A 1 -16.70 -6.34 1.89
N LEU A 2 -16.64 -5.15 1.27
CA LEU A 2 -15.98 -4.97 -0.05
C LEU A 2 -14.53 -5.49 -0.16
N PRO A 3 -13.64 -5.31 0.84
CA PRO A 3 -12.27 -5.87 0.75
C PRO A 3 -12.24 -7.40 0.60
N GLY A 4 -13.22 -8.10 1.20
CA GLY A 4 -13.35 -9.56 1.08
C GLY A 4 -13.72 -9.98 -0.34
N LEU A 5 -14.66 -9.27 -0.97
CA LEU A 5 -15.03 -9.49 -2.38
C LEU A 5 -13.82 -9.31 -3.30
N VAL A 6 -13.08 -8.20 -3.15
CA VAL A 6 -11.89 -7.91 -3.96
C VAL A 6 -10.83 -8.99 -3.77
N ARG A 7 -10.59 -9.45 -2.53
CA ARG A 7 -9.62 -10.52 -2.24
C ARG A 7 -10.00 -11.83 -2.91
N THR A 8 -11.27 -12.21 -2.88
CA THR A 8 -11.74 -13.44 -3.55
C THR A 8 -11.52 -13.35 -5.05
N ILE A 9 -11.85 -12.21 -5.69
CA ILE A 9 -11.61 -12.00 -7.12
C ILE A 9 -10.12 -12.10 -7.44
N GLN A 10 -9.25 -11.46 -6.66
CA GLN A 10 -7.80 -11.53 -6.85
C GLN A 10 -7.25 -12.96 -6.70
N ALA A 11 -7.73 -13.71 -5.70
CA ALA A 11 -7.35 -15.11 -5.51
C ALA A 11 -7.81 -15.98 -6.71
N THR A 12 -9.01 -15.75 -7.22
CA THR A 12 -9.51 -16.44 -8.42
C THR A 12 -8.67 -16.09 -9.66
N GLU A 13 -8.29 -14.83 -9.87
CA GLU A 13 -7.38 -14.46 -10.97
C GLU A 13 -6.02 -15.16 -10.86
N ALA A 14 -5.45 -15.23 -9.66
CA ALA A 14 -4.19 -15.94 -9.43
C ALA A 14 -4.29 -17.42 -9.83
N ILE A 15 -5.37 -18.10 -9.44
CA ILE A 15 -5.64 -19.49 -9.83
C ILE A 15 -5.76 -19.61 -11.36
N LYS A 16 -6.51 -18.71 -12.01
CA LYS A 16 -6.64 -18.73 -13.48
C LYS A 16 -5.31 -18.57 -14.20
N VAL A 17 -4.44 -17.69 -13.71
CA VAL A 17 -3.09 -17.51 -14.26
C VAL A 17 -2.25 -18.78 -14.09
N ILE A 18 -2.25 -19.39 -12.90
CA ILE A 18 -1.51 -20.63 -12.62
C ILE A 18 -1.97 -21.76 -13.54
N LEU A 19 -3.28 -21.88 -13.75
CA LEU A 19 -3.87 -22.89 -14.64
C LEU A 19 -3.80 -22.54 -16.13
N LYS A 20 -3.18 -21.41 -16.49
CA LYS A 20 -3.10 -20.89 -17.87
C LYS A 20 -4.48 -20.80 -18.55
N SER A 21 -5.47 -20.32 -17.83
CA SER A 21 -6.80 -20.09 -18.39
C SER A 21 -6.76 -18.98 -19.45
N GLU A 22 -7.46 -19.18 -20.56
CA GLU A 22 -7.60 -18.19 -21.64
C GLU A 22 -8.40 -16.94 -21.21
N SER A 23 -9.12 -16.98 -20.08
CA SER A 23 -10.05 -15.92 -19.64
C SER A 23 -9.61 -15.21 -18.35
N THR A 24 -8.44 -14.57 -18.37
CA THR A 24 -7.96 -13.73 -17.25
C THR A 24 -8.39 -12.28 -17.39
N LEU A 25 -8.45 -11.53 -16.28
CA LEU A 25 -8.65 -10.08 -16.27
C LEU A 25 -7.43 -9.29 -16.78
N SER A 26 -6.39 -9.95 -17.31
CA SER A 26 -5.23 -9.27 -17.88
C SER A 26 -5.65 -8.29 -18.98
N GLY A 27 -5.06 -7.09 -18.97
CA GLY A 27 -5.44 -6.00 -19.89
C GLY A 27 -6.81 -5.39 -19.63
N ARG A 28 -7.47 -5.70 -18.51
CA ARG A 28 -8.78 -5.15 -18.13
C ARG A 28 -8.73 -4.59 -16.71
N LEU A 29 -9.39 -3.44 -16.52
CA LEU A 29 -9.66 -2.88 -15.20
C LEU A 29 -11.09 -3.23 -14.82
N LEU A 30 -11.25 -4.03 -13.76
CA LEU A 30 -12.55 -4.31 -13.15
C LEU A 30 -12.88 -3.22 -12.13
N MET A 31 -13.92 -2.44 -12.42
CA MET A 31 -14.49 -1.47 -11.49
C MET A 31 -15.69 -2.08 -10.79
N ILE A 32 -15.73 -1.92 -9.47
CA ILE A 32 -16.82 -2.38 -8.62
C ILE A 32 -17.47 -1.14 -7.99
N ASP A 33 -18.69 -0.85 -8.42
CA ASP A 33 -19.56 0.11 -7.73
C ASP A 33 -20.32 -0.66 -6.64
N ALA A 34 -19.93 -0.45 -5.39
CA ALA A 34 -20.51 -1.15 -4.26
C ALA A 34 -21.88 -0.61 -3.85
N MET A 35 -22.23 0.63 -4.24
CA MET A 35 -23.51 1.24 -3.88
C MET A 35 -24.60 0.73 -4.81
N GLU A 36 -24.33 0.75 -6.11
CA GLU A 36 -25.25 0.29 -7.15
C GLU A 36 -25.09 -1.20 -7.47
N MET A 37 -24.14 -1.89 -6.84
CA MET A 37 -23.77 -3.28 -7.08
C MET A 37 -23.48 -3.57 -8.57
N ARG A 38 -22.74 -2.67 -9.23
CA ARG A 38 -22.39 -2.78 -10.65
C ARG A 38 -20.94 -3.17 -10.84
N PHE A 39 -20.72 -4.08 -11.78
CA PHE A 39 -19.39 -4.46 -12.26
C PHE A 39 -19.21 -3.90 -13.67
N ARG A 40 -18.09 -3.21 -13.90
CA ARG A 40 -17.75 -2.67 -15.21
C ARG A 40 -16.31 -3.04 -15.54
N GLU A 41 -16.10 -3.55 -16.75
CA GLU A 41 -14.76 -3.79 -17.26
C GLU A 41 -14.38 -2.68 -18.24
N LEU A 42 -13.18 -2.15 -18.08
CA LEU A 42 -12.57 -1.22 -19.03
C LEU A 42 -11.34 -1.89 -19.64
N SER A 43 -11.24 -1.88 -20.97
CA SER A 43 -10.05 -2.35 -21.66
C SER A 43 -8.88 -1.37 -21.41
N SER A 44 -7.76 -1.89 -20.93
CA SER A 44 -6.53 -1.15 -20.74
C SER A 44 -5.49 -1.62 -21.74
N ARG A 45 -4.96 -0.69 -22.53
CA ARG A 45 -3.92 -0.96 -23.52
C ARG A 45 -2.58 -0.44 -23.02
N ARG A 46 -1.51 -1.15 -23.35
CA ARG A 46 -0.15 -0.71 -23.08
C ARG A 46 0.09 0.66 -23.74
N ASN A 47 0.52 1.64 -22.95
CA ASN A 47 0.99 2.91 -23.48
C ASN A 47 2.41 2.73 -24.04
N THR A 48 2.59 2.96 -25.33
CA THR A 48 3.90 2.83 -26.01
C THR A 48 4.94 3.81 -25.48
N SER A 49 4.51 4.94 -24.93
CA SER A 49 5.37 5.97 -24.35
C SER A 49 5.54 5.82 -22.83
N CYS A 50 5.13 4.69 -22.23
CA CYS A 50 5.28 4.46 -20.80
C CYS A 50 6.77 4.43 -20.40
N PRO A 51 7.22 5.21 -19.41
CA PRO A 51 8.64 5.20 -19.00
C PRO A 51 9.07 3.87 -18.35
N ALA A 52 8.14 3.05 -17.84
CA ALA A 52 8.43 1.76 -17.22
C ALA A 52 8.35 0.57 -18.18
N CYS A 53 7.33 0.55 -19.04
CA CYS A 53 7.05 -0.57 -19.93
C CYS A 53 6.80 -0.12 -21.37
N GLY A 54 7.23 1.05 -21.81
CA GLY A 54 7.06 1.52 -23.19
C GLY A 54 7.99 0.80 -24.17
N LEU A 55 8.10 1.34 -25.39
CA LEU A 55 9.08 0.88 -26.38
C LEU A 55 10.51 1.29 -25.99
N GLU A 56 10.66 2.46 -25.36
CA GLU A 56 11.93 2.98 -24.85
C GLU A 56 11.83 3.25 -23.34
N PRO A 57 11.89 2.22 -22.48
CA PRO A 57 11.76 2.39 -21.04
C PRO A 57 12.98 3.09 -20.44
N SER A 58 12.73 4.17 -19.72
CA SER A 58 13.72 4.95 -18.96
C SER A 58 13.83 4.50 -17.49
N ILE A 59 12.77 3.93 -16.91
CA ILE A 59 12.77 3.37 -15.56
C ILE A 59 13.29 1.92 -15.65
N ARG A 60 14.48 1.67 -15.10
CA ARG A 60 15.16 0.36 -15.13
C ARG A 60 15.38 -0.28 -13.77
N GLY A 61 14.93 0.39 -12.72
CA GLY A 61 15.03 -0.04 -11.35
C GLY A 61 14.34 0.96 -10.44
N LEU A 62 14.37 0.67 -9.15
CA LEU A 62 13.92 1.61 -8.13
C LEU A 62 15.03 2.65 -7.95
N SER A 63 15.08 3.65 -8.83
CA SER A 63 16.10 4.70 -8.84
C SER A 63 15.74 5.89 -7.95
N GLY A 64 14.80 5.72 -7.01
CA GLY A 64 14.35 6.74 -6.08
C GLY A 64 14.17 6.15 -4.68
N GLU A 65 14.32 7.01 -3.69
CA GLU A 65 14.04 6.75 -2.29
C GLU A 65 12.56 6.37 -2.11
N TYR A 66 12.24 5.09 -2.27
CA TYR A 66 10.93 4.51 -1.88
C TYR A 66 10.72 4.57 -0.35
N SER A 67 11.56 5.31 0.37
CA SER A 67 11.41 5.63 1.76
C SER A 67 10.33 6.68 2.00
N ASP A 68 9.94 7.49 1.01
CA ASP A 68 8.90 8.53 1.19
C ASP A 68 7.48 7.98 1.45
N ALA A 69 7.24 6.69 1.19
CA ALA A 69 5.98 6.05 1.56
C ALA A 69 5.91 5.70 3.07
N CYS A 70 7.06 5.65 3.75
CA CYS A 70 7.17 5.40 5.20
C CYS A 70 7.81 6.58 5.96
N GLN A 71 8.47 7.51 5.26
CA GLN A 71 8.89 8.78 5.81
C GLN A 71 7.65 9.66 5.83
N SER A 72 7.09 9.81 7.03
CA SER A 72 6.38 11.05 7.32
C SER A 72 7.31 12.19 6.88
N PRO A 73 6.79 13.21 6.14
CA PRO A 73 7.64 14.28 5.60
C PRO A 73 8.56 14.70 6.71
N ALA A 74 9.88 14.69 6.45
CA ALA A 74 10.92 15.02 7.43
C ALA A 74 10.45 16.23 8.18
N SER A 75 9.85 15.95 9.32
CA SER A 75 9.03 16.95 9.97
C SER A 75 10.08 17.82 10.59
N ASP A 76 10.05 19.09 10.23
CA ASP A 76 10.58 20.16 11.05
C ASP A 76 9.72 20.21 12.34
N SER A 77 9.67 19.06 13.04
CA SER A 77 8.95 18.86 14.26
C SER A 77 9.78 19.56 15.31
N SER A 78 9.31 20.72 15.74
CA SER A 78 9.76 21.39 16.96
C SER A 78 9.56 20.56 18.24
N VAL A 79 9.25 19.26 18.10
CA VAL A 79 9.00 18.32 19.18
C VAL A 79 10.21 17.40 19.29
N PRO A 80 10.92 17.41 20.42
CA PRO A 80 12.05 16.50 20.65
C PRO A 80 11.62 15.04 20.53
N LEU A 81 12.33 14.28 19.71
CA LEU A 81 12.18 12.83 19.61
C LEU A 81 12.93 12.16 20.77
N LEU A 82 12.41 11.02 21.24
CA LEU A 82 13.00 10.21 22.29
C LEU A 82 13.07 8.75 21.82
N THR A 83 14.20 8.08 22.04
CA THR A 83 14.31 6.66 21.71
C THR A 83 13.60 5.78 22.74
N VAL A 84 13.25 4.56 22.34
CA VAL A 84 12.57 3.58 23.20
C VAL A 84 13.43 3.25 24.43
N GLU A 85 14.74 3.12 24.24
CA GLU A 85 15.68 2.81 25.32
C GLU A 85 15.78 3.95 26.33
N ALA A 86 15.84 5.20 25.84
CA ALA A 86 15.89 6.37 26.70
C ALA A 86 14.58 6.53 27.51
N LEU A 87 13.42 6.26 26.90
CA LEU A 87 12.14 6.24 27.62
C LEU A 87 12.12 5.13 28.70
N GLN A 88 12.61 3.94 28.39
CA GLN A 88 12.66 2.80 29.31
C GLN A 88 13.53 3.09 30.53
N GLN A 89 14.69 3.74 30.36
CA GLN A 89 15.56 4.16 31.47
C GLN A 89 14.85 5.13 32.42
N ARG A 90 14.11 6.11 31.88
CA ARG A 90 13.41 7.12 32.70
C ARG A 90 12.23 6.51 33.48
N LEU A 91 11.50 5.59 32.86
CA LEU A 91 10.46 4.82 33.55
C LEU A 91 11.05 3.95 34.68
N ALA A 92 12.19 3.29 34.43
CA ALA A 92 12.88 2.47 35.44
C ALA A 92 13.45 3.32 36.59
N ALA A 93 13.81 4.57 36.34
CA ALA A 93 14.24 5.53 37.35
C ALA A 93 13.09 6.07 38.22
N GLY A 94 11.83 5.73 37.91
CA GLY A 94 10.65 6.17 38.65
C GLY A 94 10.26 7.62 38.38
N GLU A 95 10.68 8.19 37.24
CA GLU A 95 10.24 9.53 36.83
C GLU A 95 8.72 9.55 36.59
N SER A 96 8.05 10.59 37.07
CA SER A 96 6.62 10.81 36.79
C SER A 96 6.44 11.35 35.36
N ILE A 97 6.17 10.45 34.41
CA ILE A 97 5.98 10.77 32.98
C ILE A 97 4.51 10.53 32.60
N PHE A 98 3.92 11.46 31.85
CA PHE A 98 2.63 11.25 31.20
C PHE A 98 2.83 10.57 29.84
N LEU A 99 2.38 9.33 29.70
CA LEU A 99 2.45 8.57 28.46
C LEU A 99 1.07 8.56 27.78
N LEU A 100 0.96 9.28 26.66
CA LEU A 100 -0.24 9.28 25.83
C LEU A 100 -0.07 8.26 24.70
N ASP A 101 -0.79 7.14 24.81
CA ASP A 101 -0.89 6.16 23.74
C ASP A 101 -2.00 6.60 22.77
N VAL A 102 -1.65 6.90 21.53
CA VAL A 102 -2.58 7.35 20.48
C VAL A 102 -3.06 6.21 19.58
N ARG A 103 -2.70 4.97 19.91
CA ARG A 103 -3.15 3.78 19.16
C ARG A 103 -4.62 3.50 19.44
N GLU A 104 -5.27 2.86 18.46
CA GLU A 104 -6.62 2.35 18.64
C GLU A 104 -6.60 1.09 19.53
N PRO A 105 -7.69 0.79 20.29
CA PRO A 105 -7.71 -0.35 21.21
C PRO A 105 -7.46 -1.74 20.58
N ASN A 106 -7.55 -1.84 19.25
CA ASN A 106 -7.44 -3.08 18.48
C ASN A 106 -6.26 -3.08 17.49
N GLU A 107 -5.30 -2.16 17.64
CA GLU A 107 -4.01 -2.16 16.93
C GLU A 107 -2.96 -2.94 17.71
#